data_AF-A0A9X1TS22-F1
#
_entry.id   AF-A0A9X1TS22-F1
#
_cell.length_a   1.000
_cell.length_b   1.000
_cell.length_c   1.000
_cell.angle_alpha   90.00
_cell.angle_beta   90.00
_cell.angle_gamma   90.00
#
_symmetry.space_group_name_H-M   'P 1'
#
loop_
_entity.id
_entity.type
_entity.pdbx_description
1 polymer ?
#
loop_
_entity_poly.entity_id
_entity_poly.type
_entity_poly.pdbx_seq_one_letter_code
_entity_poly.pdbx_strand_id
1 'polypeptide(L)'
;MRYLLGILVVICLVWICSKCIGCSYKKGVFKPGALTPAGYHVRDHRVYYYGGLMNDSIKELVDVDAATFEIVRLDTDIPGYVSSSYYAHDHKQVYYRGYTVPGADPGSFKATGQYSGQDKNHVYDQTRVLPNDPYNKN
;
A
#
# COMPACT_ATOMS: atom_id res chain seq x y z
N MET A 1 -21.44 -9.17 57.12
CA MET A 1 -22.46 -8.99 56.05
C MET A 1 -22.23 -7.76 55.13
N ARG A 2 -21.33 -6.81 55.43
CA ARG A 2 -21.06 -5.64 54.57
C ARG A 2 -20.16 -5.91 53.34
N TYR A 3 -19.33 -6.95 53.37
CA TYR A 3 -18.42 -7.29 52.27
C TYR A 3 -19.08 -8.12 51.15
N LEU A 4 -20.12 -8.91 51.47
CA LEU A 4 -20.87 -9.71 50.50
C LEU A 4 -21.66 -8.85 49.50
N LEU A 5 -22.22 -7.72 49.95
CA LEU A 5 -22.94 -6.79 49.09
C LEU A 5 -22.00 -6.06 48.12
N GLY A 6 -20.77 -5.74 48.56
CA GLY A 6 -19.75 -5.10 47.72
C GLY A 6 -19.22 -6.01 46.61
N ILE A 7 -19.00 -7.30 46.92
CA ILE A 7 -18.56 -8.30 45.93
C ILE A 7 -19.64 -8.51 44.85
N LEU A 8 -20.92 -8.54 45.24
CA LEU A 8 -22.05 -8.68 44.32
C LEU A 8 -22.19 -7.49 43.36
N VAL A 9 -21.94 -6.26 43.83
CA VAL A 9 -21.93 -5.05 43.00
C VAL A 9 -20.79 -5.06 41.98
N VAL A 10 -19.59 -5.50 42.39
CA VAL A 10 -18.45 -5.63 41.47
C VAL A 10 -18.73 -6.70 40.41
N ILE A 11 -19.27 -7.85 40.78
CA ILE A 11 -19.62 -8.92 39.81
C ILE A 11 -20.69 -8.44 38.81
N CYS A 12 -21.70 -7.69 39.27
CA CYS A 12 -22.67 -7.05 38.38
C CYS A 12 -22.03 -6.03 37.43
N LEU A 13 -21.06 -5.23 37.88
CA LEU A 13 -20.34 -4.26 37.04
C LEU A 13 -19.44 -4.95 36.01
N VAL A 14 -18.77 -6.06 36.35
CA VAL A 14 -17.99 -6.85 35.38
C VAL A 14 -18.90 -7.52 34.35
N TRP A 15 -20.10 -7.98 34.74
CA TRP A 15 -21.09 -8.52 33.80
C TRP A 15 -21.68 -7.45 32.87
N ILE A 16 -21.87 -6.22 33.35
CA ILE A 16 -22.33 -5.10 32.51
C ILE A 16 -21.22 -4.67 31.53
N CYS A 17 -19.97 -4.61 31.97
CA CYS A 17 -18.83 -4.35 31.07
C CYS A 17 -18.63 -5.46 30.03
N SER A 18 -18.88 -6.73 30.38
CA SER A 18 -18.79 -7.88 29.45
C SER A 18 -19.78 -7.78 28.29
N LYS A 19 -20.94 -7.14 28.50
CA LYS A 19 -21.95 -6.90 27.46
C LYS A 19 -21.78 -5.56 26.72
N CYS A 20 -20.95 -4.65 27.25
CA CYS A 20 -20.59 -3.39 26.57
C CYS A 20 -19.27 -3.48 25.78
N ILE A 21 -18.54 -4.60 25.82
CA ILE A 21 -17.40 -4.88 24.91
C ILE A 21 -17.90 -5.38 23.54
N GLY A 22 -19.21 -5.39 23.31
CA GLY A 22 -19.79 -5.29 21.97
C GLY A 22 -19.55 -3.91 21.36
N CYS A 23 -18.33 -3.38 21.40
CA CYS A 23 -17.88 -2.47 20.35
C CYS A 23 -18.16 -3.22 19.07
N SER A 24 -19.14 -2.75 18.30
CA SER A 24 -19.35 -3.18 16.93
C SER A 24 -18.01 -2.99 16.23
N TYR A 25 -17.21 -4.05 16.17
CA TYR A 25 -16.05 -4.13 15.31
C TYR A 25 -16.67 -4.22 13.92
N LYS A 26 -17.15 -3.08 13.41
CA LYS A 26 -17.35 -2.92 11.98
C LYS A 26 -16.02 -3.40 11.42
N LYS A 27 -16.07 -4.41 10.56
CA LYS A 27 -14.94 -4.89 9.77
C LYS A 27 -14.57 -3.75 8.80
N GLY A 28 -14.09 -2.66 9.38
CA GLY A 28 -13.64 -1.48 8.70
C GLY A 28 -12.29 -1.84 8.14
N VAL A 29 -12.16 -1.74 6.83
CA VAL A 29 -10.89 -1.93 6.15
C VAL A 29 -9.86 -1.02 6.84
N PHE A 30 -8.87 -1.63 7.49
CA PHE A 30 -7.87 -0.88 8.23
C PHE A 30 -6.97 -0.15 7.23
N LYS A 31 -7.18 1.16 7.08
CA LYS A 31 -6.27 2.03 6.34
C LYS A 31 -4.90 2.04 7.06
N PRO A 32 -3.78 2.11 6.34
CA PRO A 32 -2.46 2.31 6.94
C PRO A 32 -2.50 3.45 7.96
N GLY A 33 -2.15 3.21 9.22
CA GLY A 33 -2.04 4.24 10.25
C GLY A 33 -0.68 4.95 10.24
N ALA A 34 -0.52 6.00 11.04
CA ALA A 34 0.71 6.80 11.13
C ALA A 34 2.00 5.97 11.37
N LEU A 35 1.89 4.84 12.06
CA LEU A 35 3.01 3.93 12.37
C LEU A 35 3.29 2.88 11.28
N THR A 36 2.56 2.89 10.16
CA THR A 36 2.74 1.90 9.09
C THR A 36 4.03 2.22 8.30
N PRO A 37 4.81 1.22 7.86
CA PRO A 37 5.91 1.48 6.94
C PRO A 37 5.43 2.19 5.67
N ALA A 38 6.22 3.13 5.15
CA ALA A 38 5.93 3.76 3.85
C ALA A 38 5.94 2.70 2.73
N GLY A 39 5.12 2.91 1.70
CA GLY A 39 5.02 2.02 0.55
C GLY A 39 3.59 1.54 0.29
N TYR A 40 3.48 0.46 -0.49
CA TYR A 40 2.20 -0.12 -0.86
C TYR A 40 1.69 -1.12 0.18
N HIS A 41 0.38 -1.13 0.39
CA HIS A 41 -0.32 -2.01 1.32
C HIS A 41 -1.56 -2.59 0.66
N VAL A 42 -1.65 -3.91 0.59
CA VAL A 42 -2.86 -4.63 0.13
C VAL A 42 -3.64 -5.12 1.36
N ARG A 43 -4.91 -4.73 1.48
CA ARG A 43 -5.81 -5.08 2.60
C ARG A 43 -7.23 -5.27 2.06
N ASP A 44 -7.86 -6.41 2.36
CA ASP A 44 -9.25 -6.72 1.96
C ASP A 44 -9.59 -6.36 0.49
N HIS A 45 -8.74 -6.82 -0.45
CA HIS A 45 -8.84 -6.54 -1.89
C HIS A 45 -8.74 -5.06 -2.29
N ARG A 46 -8.19 -4.21 -1.43
CA ARG A 46 -7.88 -2.81 -1.72
C ARG A 46 -6.40 -2.58 -1.62
N VAL A 47 -5.91 -1.62 -2.40
CA VAL A 47 -4.50 -1.24 -2.41
C VAL A 47 -4.36 0.21 -2.00
N TYR A 48 -3.41 0.45 -1.10
CA TYR A 48 -3.06 1.76 -0.59
C TYR A 48 -1.60 2.06 -0.87
N TYR A 49 -1.27 3.31 -1.18
CA TYR A 49 0.08 3.84 -1.08
C TYR A 49 0.15 4.80 0.11
N TYR A 50 1.14 4.61 0.97
CA TYR A 50 1.42 5.49 2.10
C TYR A 50 2.81 6.13 1.94
N GLY A 51 2.87 7.47 1.93
CA GLY A 51 4.10 8.23 1.75
C GLY A 51 5.02 8.28 2.99
N GLY A 52 4.56 7.80 4.15
CA GLY A 52 5.29 7.84 5.41
C GLY A 52 5.04 9.10 6.24
N LEU A 53 5.72 9.21 7.39
CA LEU A 53 5.49 10.23 8.42
C LEU A 53 5.67 11.69 7.95
N MET A 54 6.39 11.92 6.84
CA MET A 54 6.60 13.27 6.28
C MET A 54 5.67 13.57 5.09
N ASN A 55 4.85 12.60 4.66
CA ASN A 55 3.89 12.73 3.57
C ASN A 55 2.61 11.97 3.93
N ASP A 56 1.77 12.61 4.74
CA ASP A 56 0.60 12.07 5.46
C ASP A 56 -0.59 11.65 4.55
N SER A 57 -0.43 11.71 3.23
CA SER A 57 -1.50 11.30 2.32
C SER A 57 -1.45 9.80 2.04
N ILE A 58 -2.36 9.06 2.68
CA ILE A 58 -2.68 7.69 2.27
C ILE A 58 -3.54 7.78 1.01
N LYS A 59 -3.04 7.22 -0.08
CA LYS A 59 -3.77 7.14 -1.35
C LYS A 59 -4.34 5.74 -1.53
N GLU A 60 -5.66 5.64 -1.59
CA GLU A 60 -6.33 4.42 -2.07
C GLU A 60 -6.29 4.40 -3.60
N LEU A 61 -5.82 3.30 -4.18
CA LEU A 61 -5.78 3.09 -5.62
C LEU A 61 -7.17 2.63 -6.08
N VAL A 62 -7.64 3.21 -7.20
CA VAL A 62 -8.91 2.84 -7.84
C VAL A 62 -8.63 1.90 -9.02
N ASP A 63 -9.61 1.06 -9.35
CA ASP A 63 -9.57 0.11 -10.48
C ASP A 63 -8.38 -0.87 -10.48
N VAL A 64 -7.78 -1.08 -9.31
CA VAL A 64 -6.67 -2.00 -9.09
C VAL A 64 -7.14 -3.43 -8.99
N ASP A 65 -6.46 -4.34 -9.68
CA ASP A 65 -6.60 -5.77 -9.39
C ASP A 65 -5.68 -6.16 -8.24
N ALA A 66 -6.22 -6.04 -7.02
CA ALA A 66 -5.52 -6.35 -5.78
C ALA A 66 -5.04 -7.81 -5.68
N ALA A 67 -5.65 -8.75 -6.42
CA ALA A 67 -5.24 -10.15 -6.40
C ALA A 67 -3.93 -10.39 -7.17
N THR A 68 -3.62 -9.53 -8.13
CA THR A 68 -2.41 -9.59 -8.97
C THR A 68 -1.42 -8.47 -8.67
N PHE A 69 -1.66 -7.71 -7.60
CA PHE A 69 -0.86 -6.53 -7.28
C PHE A 69 0.50 -6.91 -6.70
N GLU A 70 1.56 -6.45 -7.34
CA GLU A 70 2.94 -6.74 -6.99
C GLU A 70 3.80 -5.47 -6.94
N ILE A 71 4.70 -5.41 -5.96
CA ILE A 71 5.67 -4.31 -5.85
C ILE A 71 6.84 -4.61 -6.78
N VAL A 72 7.16 -3.67 -7.66
CA VAL A 72 8.31 -3.76 -8.56
C VAL A 72 9.56 -3.49 -7.75
N ARG A 73 10.45 -4.47 -7.66
CA ARG A 73 11.76 -4.28 -7.01
C ARG A 73 12.71 -3.57 -7.95
N LEU A 74 13.66 -2.82 -7.40
CA LEU A 74 14.72 -2.24 -8.19
C LEU A 74 15.59 -3.36 -8.78
N ASP A 75 15.80 -3.33 -10.09
CA ASP A 75 16.73 -4.21 -10.78
C ASP A 75 18.14 -3.62 -10.60
N THR A 76 18.89 -4.09 -9.59
CA THR A 76 20.25 -3.63 -9.31
C THR A 76 21.21 -4.80 -9.22
N ASP A 77 22.35 -4.66 -9.90
CA ASP A 77 23.43 -5.65 -9.91
C ASP A 77 24.26 -5.66 -8.63
N ILE A 78 23.93 -4.83 -7.62
CA ILE A 78 24.70 -4.71 -6.38
C ILE A 78 24.15 -5.68 -5.32
N PRO A 79 24.86 -6.78 -5.00
CA PRO A 79 24.41 -7.74 -3.99
C PRO A 79 24.42 -7.08 -2.60
N GLY A 80 23.30 -7.20 -1.87
CA GLY A 80 23.17 -6.65 -0.52
C GLY A 80 22.69 -5.20 -0.47
N TYR A 81 22.57 -4.50 -1.61
CA TYR A 81 21.92 -3.19 -1.66
C TYR A 81 20.41 -3.36 -1.88
N VAL A 82 19.65 -3.35 -0.79
CA VAL A 82 18.17 -3.33 -0.85
C VAL A 82 17.73 -1.89 -1.10
N SER A 83 17.56 -1.54 -2.38
CA SER A 83 16.89 -0.29 -2.75
C SER A 83 15.46 -0.56 -3.16
N SER A 84 14.53 0.18 -2.58
CA SER A 84 13.11 0.11 -2.91
C SER A 84 12.81 1.02 -4.11
N SER A 85 12.17 0.47 -5.13
CA SER A 85 11.49 1.30 -6.12
C SER A 85 10.16 1.81 -5.55
N TYR A 86 9.63 2.90 -6.12
CA TYR A 86 8.27 3.37 -5.83
C TYR A 86 7.21 2.81 -6.78
N TYR A 87 7.60 1.85 -7.62
CA TYR A 87 6.73 1.24 -8.62
C TYR A 87 6.06 -0.01 -8.09
N ALA A 88 4.86 -0.25 -8.60
CA ALA A 88 4.10 -1.48 -8.44
C ALA A 88 3.29 -1.70 -9.72
N HIS A 89 2.78 -2.90 -9.94
CA HIS A 89 1.85 -3.17 -11.02
C HIS A 89 0.80 -4.17 -10.58
N ASP A 90 -0.31 -4.19 -11.30
CA ASP A 90 -1.18 -5.36 -11.38
C ASP A 90 -1.11 -5.91 -12.82
N HIS A 91 -1.97 -6.86 -13.19
CA HIS A 91 -1.96 -7.40 -14.56
C HIS A 91 -2.37 -6.39 -15.65
N LYS A 92 -2.96 -5.24 -15.29
CA LYS A 92 -3.52 -4.24 -16.22
C LYS A 92 -2.64 -3.02 -16.34
N GLN A 93 -2.04 -2.56 -15.26
CA GLN A 93 -1.44 -1.24 -15.18
C GLN A 93 -0.28 -1.16 -14.18
N VAL A 94 0.61 -0.20 -14.46
CA VAL A 94 1.75 0.15 -13.60
C VAL A 94 1.40 1.39 -12.79
N TYR A 95 1.94 1.47 -11.58
CA TYR A 95 1.73 2.54 -10.60
C TYR A 95 3.06 3.07 -10.08
N TYR A 96 3.15 4.38 -9.91
CA TYR A 96 4.23 5.08 -9.21
C TYR A 96 3.64 5.89 -8.05
N ARG A 97 4.03 5.57 -6.81
CA ARG A 97 3.49 6.21 -5.58
C ARG A 97 1.95 6.30 -5.56
N GLY A 98 1.28 5.26 -6.06
CA GLY A 98 -0.18 5.18 -6.15
C GLY A 98 -0.80 6.00 -7.30
N TYR A 99 -0.01 6.56 -8.21
CA TYR A 99 -0.50 7.15 -9.46
C TYR A 99 -0.27 6.17 -10.60
N THR A 100 -1.26 5.98 -11.46
CA THR A 100 -1.11 5.18 -12.68
C THR A 100 -0.03 5.79 -13.57
N VAL A 101 0.82 4.95 -14.16
CA VAL A 101 1.80 5.29 -15.19
C VAL A 101 1.13 5.02 -16.55
N PRO A 102 0.63 6.05 -17.26
CA PRO A 102 -0.16 5.83 -18.46
C PRO A 102 0.66 5.23 -19.59
N GLY A 103 0.10 4.22 -20.27
CA GLY A 103 0.75 3.57 -21.42
C GLY A 103 1.84 2.55 -21.06
N ALA A 104 2.14 2.37 -19.76
CA ALA A 104 3.11 1.38 -19.32
C ALA A 104 2.60 -0.05 -19.51
N ASP A 105 3.47 -0.91 -20.04
CA ASP A 105 3.21 -2.34 -20.19
C ASP A 105 3.60 -3.06 -18.88
N PRO A 106 2.62 -3.51 -18.06
CA PRO A 106 2.91 -4.11 -16.76
C PRO A 106 3.68 -5.43 -16.87
N GLY A 107 3.50 -6.19 -17.95
CA GLY A 107 4.13 -7.50 -18.14
C GLY A 107 5.62 -7.41 -18.44
N SER A 108 6.12 -6.25 -18.88
CA SER A 108 7.52 -6.02 -19.18
C SER A 108 8.18 -4.91 -18.36
N PHE A 109 7.42 -4.26 -17.47
CA PHE A 109 7.91 -3.13 -16.69
C PHE A 109 9.00 -3.55 -15.69
N LYS A 110 10.06 -2.75 -15.61
CA LYS A 110 11.15 -2.89 -14.65
C LYS A 110 11.52 -1.54 -14.08
N ALA A 111 11.76 -1.48 -12.78
CA ALA A 111 12.35 -0.30 -12.15
C ALA A 111 13.86 -0.30 -12.38
N THR A 112 14.37 0.77 -12.97
CA THR A 112 15.82 1.02 -13.20
C THR A 112 16.39 2.03 -12.22
N GLY A 113 15.52 2.69 -11.45
CA GLY A 113 15.86 3.56 -10.34
C GLY A 113 14.70 3.70 -9.37
N GLN A 114 14.90 4.50 -8.32
CA GLN A 114 13.84 4.84 -7.38
C GLN A 114 12.72 5.66 -8.05
N TYR A 115 13.11 6.51 -9.01
CA TYR A 115 12.24 7.39 -9.79
C TYR A 115 12.12 6.94 -11.25
N SER A 116 13.02 6.07 -11.72
CA SER A 116 13.09 5.67 -13.12
C SER A 116 12.62 4.24 -13.33
N GLY A 117 11.90 4.01 -14.41
CA GLY A 117 11.48 2.69 -14.86
C GLY A 117 11.50 2.60 -16.37
N GLN A 118 11.34 1.40 -16.89
CA GLN A 118 11.21 1.17 -18.33
C GLN A 118 10.32 -0.05 -18.56
N ASP A 119 9.67 -0.10 -19.70
CA ASP A 119 9.07 -1.31 -20.26
C ASP A 119 9.68 -1.61 -21.63
N LYS A 120 9.11 -2.55 -22.37
CA LYS A 120 9.61 -2.93 -23.70
C LYS A 120 9.52 -1.81 -24.76
N ASN A 121 8.72 -0.78 -24.52
CA ASN A 121 8.40 0.30 -25.47
C ASN A 121 8.95 1.65 -25.02
N HIS A 122 8.95 1.93 -23.71
CA HIS A 122 9.28 3.24 -23.19
C HIS A 122 10.15 3.24 -21.92
N VAL A 123 10.86 4.35 -21.70
CA VAL A 123 11.51 4.73 -20.45
C VAL A 123 10.69 5.83 -19.76
N TYR A 124 10.53 5.69 -18.45
CA TYR A 124 9.70 6.55 -17.61
C TYR A 124 10.53 7.25 -16.54
N ASP A 125 10.23 8.53 -16.33
CA ASP A 125 10.54 9.26 -15.10
C ASP A 125 9.23 9.45 -14.33
N GLN A 126 9.12 8.73 -13.21
CA GLN A 126 7.91 8.61 -12.41
C GLN A 126 6.71 8.12 -13.25
N THR A 127 5.73 8.98 -13.51
CA THR A 127 4.56 8.64 -14.34
C THR A 127 4.70 9.08 -15.79
N ARG A 128 5.81 9.70 -16.17
CA ARG A 128 5.98 10.38 -17.46
C ARG A 128 6.93 9.60 -18.36
N VAL A 129 6.51 9.37 -19.59
CA VAL A 129 7.38 8.88 -20.67
C VAL A 129 8.47 9.93 -20.97
N LEU A 130 9.73 9.49 -21.02
CA LEU A 130 10.84 10.35 -21.36
C LEU A 130 10.84 10.70 -22.86
N PRO A 131 11.05 11.97 -23.25
CA PRO A 131 10.98 12.38 -24.66
C PRO A 131 12.10 11.81 -25.57
N ASN A 132 13.29 11.56 -25.01
CA ASN A 132 14.50 11.13 -25.74
C ASN A 132 14.76 9.62 -25.59
N ASP A 133 13.69 8.85 -25.66
CA ASP A 133 13.72 7.42 -25.43
C ASP A 133 14.41 6.68 -26.59
N PRO A 134 15.43 5.84 -26.35
CA PRO A 134 16.08 5.05 -27.39
C PRO A 134 15.14 4.04 -28.09
N TYR A 135 13.96 3.75 -27.51
CA TYR A 135 12.92 2.89 -28.09
C TYR A 135 11.77 3.68 -28.74
N ASN A 136 11.65 4.99 -28.48
CA ASN A 136 10.71 5.85 -29.21
C ASN A 136 11.27 6.21 -30.59
N LYS A 137 11.14 5.27 -31.53
CA LYS A 137 11.24 5.58 -32.95
C LYS A 137 9.90 6.17 -33.38
N ASN A 138 9.67 7.47 -33.13
CA ASN A 138 8.89 8.43 -33.93
C ASN A 138 8.55 9.70 -33.13
#